data_AF-A0A3M1EK45-F1
#
_entry.id   AF-A0A3M1EK45-F1
#
_cell.length_a   1.000
_cell.length_b   1.000
_cell.length_c   1.000
_cell.angle_alpha   90.00
_cell.angle_beta   90.00
_cell.angle_gamma   90.00
#
_symmetry.space_group_name_H-M   'P 1'
#
loop_
_entity.id
_entity.type
_entity.pdbx_description
1 polymer ?
#
loop_
_entity_poly.entity_id
_entity_poly.type
_entity_poly.pdbx_seq_one_letter_code
_entity_poly.pdbx_strand_id
1 'polypeptide(L)' 'INGCQDKEIVETYDDAVCEAYLACEAGATVEFCSHTGGHLWPVSDDESGEYDATDETWAFFRDHPMP' A
#
# COMPACT_ATOMS: atom_id res chain seq x y z
N ILE A 1 -7.29 -6.08 -10.46
CA ILE A 1 -6.56 -5.02 -11.18
C ILE A 1 -6.68 -5.30 -12.67
N ASN A 2 -7.85 -4.98 -13.22
CA ASN A 2 -8.07 -5.05 -14.66
C ASN A 2 -7.82 -3.65 -15.22
N GLY A 3 -7.18 -3.55 -16.38
CA GLY A 3 -6.96 -2.27 -17.07
C GLY A 3 -5.82 -1.40 -16.53
N CYS A 4 -4.94 -1.92 -15.68
CA CYS A 4 -3.68 -1.26 -15.33
C CYS A 4 -2.53 -1.80 -16.20
N GLN A 5 -1.46 -1.00 -16.34
CA GLN A 5 -0.21 -1.43 -16.96
C GLN A 5 0.58 -2.39 -16.06
N ASP A 6 1.83 -2.67 -16.45
CA ASP A 6 2.77 -3.45 -15.63
C ASP A 6 2.90 -2.85 -14.23
N LYS A 7 3.07 -3.74 -13.25
CA LYS A 7 3.28 -3.39 -11.86
C LYS A 7 4.76 -3.27 -11.55
N GLU A 8 5.10 -2.34 -10.66
CA GLU A 8 6.46 -2.20 -10.11
C GLU A 8 6.43 -2.37 -8.60
N ILE A 9 7.43 -3.06 -8.05
CA ILE A 9 7.62 -3.10 -6.59
C ILE A 9 8.15 -1.72 -6.19
N VAL A 10 7.37 -1.01 -5.38
CA VAL A 10 7.75 0.33 -4.89
C VAL A 10 8.37 0.25 -3.50
N GLU A 11 7.95 -0.73 -2.70
CA GLU A 11 8.46 -0.90 -1.35
C GLU A 11 8.39 -2.35 -0.87
N THR A 12 9.33 -2.70 0.00
CA THR A 12 9.43 -4.02 0.63
C THR A 12 9.68 -3.84 2.11
N TYR A 13 8.87 -4.52 2.90
CA TYR A 13 8.94 -4.63 4.35
C TYR A 13 9.31 -6.06 4.72
N ASP A 14 9.62 -6.31 5.99
CA ASP A 14 9.95 -7.67 6.46
C ASP A 14 8.75 -8.63 6.32
N ASP A 15 7.52 -8.14 6.47
CA ASP A 15 6.29 -8.91 6.39
C ASP A 15 5.35 -8.51 5.24
N ALA A 16 5.69 -7.49 4.43
CA ALA A 16 4.84 -7.01 3.35
C ALA A 16 5.62 -6.60 2.08
N VAL A 17 4.90 -6.59 0.95
CA VAL A 17 5.39 -6.09 -0.34
C VAL A 17 4.35 -5.16 -0.93
N CYS A 18 4.77 -3.97 -1.33
CA CYS A 18 3.93 -2.95 -1.96
C CYS A 18 4.24 -2.83 -3.45
N GLU A 19 3.19 -2.88 -4.26
CA GLU A 19 3.26 -2.82 -5.71
C GLU A 19 2.43 -1.62 -6.22
N ALA A 20 3.04 -0.78 -7.06
CA ALA A 20 2.33 0.26 -7.78
C ALA A 20 1.81 -0.27 -9.11
N TYR A 21 0.52 -0.08 -9.33
CA TYR A 21 -0.18 -0.37 -10.56
C TYR A 21 -0.44 0.95 -11.28
N LEU A 22 0.30 1.15 -12.37
CA LEU A 22 0.29 2.39 -13.12
C LEU A 22 -0.83 2.40 -14.17
N ALA A 23 -1.26 3.62 -14.50
CA ALA A 23 -2.19 3.89 -15.60
C ALA A 23 -3.43 2.97 -15.60
N CYS A 24 -4.00 2.74 -14.41
CA CYS A 24 -5.28 2.07 -14.22
C CYS A 24 -6.42 2.87 -14.87
N GLU A 25 -7.63 2.31 -14.89
CA GLU A 25 -8.82 2.97 -15.43
C GLU A 25 -8.95 4.41 -14.90
N ALA A 26 -9.27 5.36 -15.79
CA ALA A 26 -9.23 6.82 -15.57
C ALA A 26 -7.84 7.45 -15.35
N GLY A 27 -6.75 6.75 -15.66
CA GLY A 27 -5.37 7.25 -15.52
C GLY A 27 -4.86 7.25 -14.08
N ALA A 28 -5.55 6.53 -13.19
CA ALA A 28 -5.17 6.42 -11.79
C ALA A 28 -3.90 5.58 -11.62
N THR A 29 -3.14 5.92 -10.58
CA THR A 29 -2.12 5.01 -10.03
C THR A 29 -2.68 4.44 -8.74
N VAL A 30 -2.57 3.12 -8.57
CA VAL A 30 -3.06 2.41 -7.39
C VAL A 30 -1.89 1.70 -6.75
N GLU A 31 -1.67 1.95 -5.47
CA GLU A 31 -0.73 1.17 -4.68
C GLU A 31 -1.46 0.05 -3.95
N PHE A 32 -0.84 -1.13 -3.93
CA PHE A 32 -1.35 -2.31 -3.25
C PHE A 32 -0.25 -2.96 -2.42
N CYS A 33 -0.42 -2.95 -1.10
CA CYS A 33 0.46 -3.63 -0.16
C CYS A 33 -0.15 -4.97 0.29
N SER A 34 0.58 -6.06 0.09
CA SER A 34 0.22 -7.38 0.58
C SER A 34 1.14 -7.79 1.73
N HIS A 35 0.56 -8.09 2.89
CA HIS A 35 1.29 -8.51 4.08
C HIS A 35 1.09 -10.00 4.39
N THR A 36 1.98 -10.55 5.21
CA THR A 36 1.89 -11.88 5.81
C THR A 36 1.34 -11.76 7.24
N GLY A 37 0.64 -12.78 7.76
CA GLY A 37 0.07 -12.73 9.13
C GLY A 37 -1.43 -13.02 9.24
N GLY A 38 -2.13 -13.20 8.12
CA GLY A 38 -3.56 -13.59 8.10
C GLY A 38 -4.53 -12.40 8.17
N HIS A 39 -5.76 -12.62 8.65
CA HIS A 39 -6.79 -11.59 8.73
C HIS A 39 -6.69 -10.80 10.04
N LEU A 40 -5.58 -10.10 10.21
CA LEU A 40 -5.32 -9.18 11.32
C LEU A 40 -4.93 -7.83 10.72
N TRP A 41 -5.26 -6.75 11.42
CA TRP A 41 -4.81 -5.42 11.02
C TRP A 41 -3.29 -5.32 11.27
N PRO A 42 -2.47 -5.04 10.23
CA PRO A 42 -1.02 -4.89 10.40
C PRO A 42 -0.74 -3.65 11.23
N VAL A 43 -0.11 -3.85 12.39
CA VAL A 43 0.40 -2.79 13.26
C VAL A 43 1.83 -3.17 13.54
N SER A 44 2.77 -2.25 13.30
CA SER A 44 4.15 -2.43 13.71
C SER A 44 4.46 -1.50 14.89
N ASP A 45 5.47 -1.84 15.67
CA ASP A 45 6.19 -0.81 16.41
C ASP A 45 7.22 -0.21 15.44
N ASP A 46 7.30 1.12 15.34
CA ASP A 46 8.06 1.89 14.33
C ASP A 46 9.53 1.48 14.10
N GLU A 47 10.06 0.54 14.88
CA GLU A 47 11.43 0.02 14.83
C GLU A 47 11.55 -1.38 14.17
N SER A 48 10.47 -2.10 13.89
CA SER A 48 10.53 -3.51 13.46
C SER A 48 10.79 -3.73 11.97
N GLY A 49 10.64 -2.71 11.12
CA GLY A 49 10.69 -2.87 9.65
C GLY A 49 9.50 -3.64 9.07
N GLU A 50 8.49 -3.92 9.92
CA GLU A 50 7.20 -4.47 9.52
C GLU A 50 6.27 -3.35 9.03
N TYR A 51 5.31 -3.72 8.20
CA TYR A 51 4.35 -2.80 7.60
C TYR A 51 3.30 -2.32 8.62
N ASP A 52 3.16 -0.99 8.78
CA ASP A 52 2.08 -0.40 9.57
C ASP A 52 0.93 0.12 8.68
N ALA A 53 -0.19 -0.60 8.70
CA ALA A 53 -1.36 -0.19 7.91
C ALA A 53 -2.05 1.06 8.47
N THR A 54 -1.88 1.36 9.75
CA THR A 54 -2.46 2.53 10.42
C THR A 54 -1.84 3.81 9.87
N ASP A 55 -0.51 3.86 9.83
CA ASP A 55 0.24 5.03 9.35
C ASP A 55 -0.02 5.28 7.86
N GLU A 56 0.00 4.24 7.03
CA GLU A 56 -0.31 4.35 5.60
C GLU A 56 -1.76 4.81 5.36
N THR A 57 -2.71 4.32 6.16
CA THR A 57 -4.11 4.77 6.06
C THR A 57 -4.24 6.26 6.41
N TRP A 58 -3.55 6.72 7.45
CA TRP A 58 -3.57 8.14 7.81
C TRP A 58 -2.85 9.01 6.79
N ALA A 59 -1.73 8.53 6.23
CA ALA A 59 -1.03 9.18 5.15
C ALA A 59 -1.93 9.35 3.92
N PHE A 60 -2.66 8.30 3.54
CA PHE A 60 -3.63 8.36 2.45
C PHE A 60 -4.67 9.46 2.66
N PHE A 61 -5.31 9.53 3.84
CA PHE A 61 -6.31 10.56 4.11
C PHE A 61 -5.74 11.98 4.18
N ARG A 62 -4.51 12.14 4.67
CA ARG A 62 -3.80 13.43 4.68
C ARG A 62 -3.53 13.92 3.26
N ASP A 63 -3.09 13.03 2.39
CA ASP A 63 -2.66 13.36 1.03
C ASP A 63 -3.85 13.43 0.05
N HIS A 64 -5.01 12.86 0.43
CA HIS A 64 -6.27 12.88 -0.31
C HIS A 64 -7.42 13.47 0.54
N PRO A 65 -7.36 14.77 0.91
CA PRO A 65 -8.41 15.38 1.70
C PRO A 65 -9.75 15.33 0.94
N MET A 66 -10.83 15.00 1.66
CA MET A 66 -12.17 15.04 1.07
C MET A 66 -12.53 16.48 0.66
N PRO A 67 -13.22 16.68 -0.49
CA PRO A 67 -13.62 17.99 -0.98
C PRO A 67 -14.52 18.80 -0.03
#